data_AF-A0A9P3AAW8-F1
#
_entry.id   AF-A0A9P3AAW8-F1
#
_cell.length_a   1.000
_cell.length_b   1.000
_cell.length_c   1.000
_cell.angle_alpha   90.00
_cell.angle_beta   90.00
_cell.angle_gamma   90.00
#
_symmetry.space_group_name_H-M   'P 1'
#
loop_
_entity.id
_entity.type
_entity.pdbx_description
1 polymer ?
#
loop_
_entity_poly.entity_id
_entity_poly.type
_entity_poly.pdbx_seq_one_letter_code
_entity_poly.pdbx_strand_id
1 'polypeptide(L)'
;MAALNSTKRPVLTPSALNGILAYDALHLEKISCSDASELSFKASDLVGKRVCFDQMCPAVDHDPAYTHRFVALVLGFSLGVSTFGLSDSLYVWQEGCNYQEFVDITSLTVVSVLA
;
A
#
# COMPACT_ATOMS: atom_id res chain seq x y z
N MET A 1 24.68 30.49 -36.49
CA MET A 1 25.16 29.59 -35.42
C MET A 1 24.22 29.74 -34.23
N ALA A 2 23.44 28.72 -33.88
CA ALA A 2 22.50 28.77 -32.76
C ALA A 2 23.17 28.19 -31.51
N ALA A 3 23.09 28.93 -30.39
CA ALA A 3 23.69 28.54 -29.12
C ALA A 3 22.85 27.45 -28.43
N LEU A 4 23.55 26.43 -27.90
CA LEU A 4 23.00 25.35 -27.09
C LEU A 4 22.41 25.89 -25.78
N ASN A 5 21.09 25.76 -25.62
CA ASN A 5 20.42 25.97 -24.34
C ASN A 5 20.83 24.85 -23.37
N SER A 6 21.75 25.18 -22.45
CA SER A 6 22.09 24.38 -21.29
C SER A 6 20.88 24.27 -20.36
N THR A 7 20.16 23.15 -20.41
CA THR A 7 19.15 22.78 -19.41
C THR A 7 19.84 22.52 -18.08
N LYS A 8 19.81 23.51 -17.18
CA LYS A 8 20.12 23.33 -15.76
C LYS A 8 19.20 22.24 -15.20
N ARG A 9 19.75 21.08 -14.85
CA ARG A 9 19.03 20.09 -14.04
C ARG A 9 18.77 20.70 -12.66
N PRO A 10 17.53 20.68 -12.15
CA PRO A 10 17.27 21.11 -10.79
C PRO A 10 17.96 20.13 -9.83
N VAL A 11 18.90 20.65 -9.05
CA VAL A 11 19.51 19.93 -7.93
C VAL A 11 18.48 19.93 -6.82
N LEU A 12 17.89 18.77 -6.54
CA LEU A 12 16.97 18.56 -5.43
C LEU A 12 17.73 18.81 -4.12
N THR A 13 17.38 19.86 -3.39
CA THR A 13 17.97 20.16 -2.08
C THR A 13 17.34 19.27 -1.00
N PRO A 14 18.07 18.93 0.08
CA PRO A 14 17.57 18.07 1.18
C PRO A 14 16.28 18.58 1.83
N SER A 15 16.03 19.88 1.77
CA SER A 15 14.78 20.51 2.23
C SER A 15 13.54 20.12 1.41
N ALA A 16 13.71 19.72 0.15
CA ALA A 16 12.61 19.18 -0.68
C ALA A 16 12.28 17.72 -0.31
N LEU A 17 13.23 16.97 0.26
CA LEU A 17 12.99 15.63 0.80
C LEU A 17 12.15 15.68 2.08
N ASN A 18 12.26 16.73 2.89
CA ASN A 18 11.43 16.90 4.08
C ASN A 18 9.97 17.30 3.76
N GLY A 19 9.70 17.88 2.58
CA GLY A 19 8.33 18.13 2.11
C GLY A 19 7.61 16.88 1.57
N ILE A 20 8.38 15.88 1.13
CA ILE A 20 7.87 14.56 0.71
C ILE A 20 7.56 13.68 1.95
N LEU A 21 8.05 14.07 3.13
CA LEU A 21 7.73 13.43 4.41
C LEU A 21 6.37 13.85 5.00
N ALA A 22 5.53 14.57 4.26
CA ALA A 22 4.10 14.69 4.55
C ALA A 22 3.38 13.35 4.25
N TYR A 23 3.81 12.33 5.00
CA TYR A 23 3.40 10.93 5.04
C TYR A 23 2.01 10.79 5.72
N ASP A 24 1.06 11.62 5.28
CA ASP A 24 -0.36 11.60 5.67
C ASP A 24 -1.24 10.90 4.63
N ALA A 25 -0.66 10.41 3.52
CA ALA A 25 -1.38 9.81 2.40
C ALA A 25 -1.66 8.30 2.53
N LEU A 26 -1.13 7.62 3.56
CA LEU A 26 -1.25 6.16 3.72
C LEU A 26 -2.18 5.81 4.87
N HIS A 27 -3.46 6.14 4.74
CA HIS A 27 -4.49 5.60 5.62
C HIS A 27 -5.16 4.43 4.92
N LEU A 28 -4.84 3.20 5.35
CA LEU A 28 -5.72 2.06 5.08
C LEU A 28 -7.03 2.33 5.82
N GLU A 29 -8.14 2.53 5.09
CA GLU A 29 -9.47 2.57 5.68
C GLU A 29 -9.78 1.19 6.26
N LYS A 30 -9.51 1.03 7.55
CA LYS A 30 -9.89 -0.15 8.31
C LYS A 30 -11.37 -0.02 8.68
N ILE A 31 -12.28 -0.51 7.84
CA ILE A 31 -13.66 -0.77 8.30
C ILE A 31 -13.64 -2.10 9.06
N SER A 32 -13.26 -2.05 10.33
CA SER A 32 -13.34 -3.18 11.25
C SER A 32 -14.62 -3.08 12.06
N CYS A 33 -15.56 -4.00 11.84
CA CYS A 33 -16.70 -4.22 12.74
C CYS A 33 -16.25 -4.91 14.05
N SER A 34 -15.29 -4.34 14.76
CA SER A 34 -15.00 -4.70 16.14
C SER A 34 -14.65 -3.45 16.94
N ASP A 35 -15.40 -3.27 18.01
CA ASP A 35 -15.58 -2.10 18.89
C ASP A 35 -14.33 -1.65 19.67
N ALA A 36 -13.14 -1.75 19.09
CA ALA A 36 -11.91 -1.27 19.72
C ALA A 36 -10.92 -0.73 18.69
N SER A 37 -10.77 0.60 18.72
CA SER A 37 -9.71 1.41 18.10
C SER A 37 -9.98 1.91 16.67
N GLU A 38 -10.53 3.12 16.58
CA GLU A 38 -10.50 4.05 15.45
C GLU A 38 -9.07 4.55 15.13
N LEU A 39 -8.09 3.65 15.00
CA LEU A 39 -6.75 4.03 14.59
C LEU A 39 -6.50 3.47 13.19
N SER A 40 -6.46 4.38 12.22
CA SER A 40 -5.97 4.10 10.88
C SER A 40 -4.54 3.55 10.99
N PHE A 41 -4.28 2.40 10.38
CA PHE A 41 -2.93 1.85 10.33
C PHE A 41 -2.17 2.48 9.17
N LYS A 42 -0.97 3.00 9.42
CA LYS A 42 -0.06 3.29 8.33
C LYS A 42 0.43 1.94 7.78
N ALA A 43 0.50 1.81 6.47
CA ALA A 43 1.02 0.60 5.82
C ALA A 43 2.42 0.22 6.35
N SER A 44 3.25 1.22 6.68
CA SER A 44 4.55 1.05 7.33
C SER A 44 4.48 0.32 8.67
N ASP A 45 3.40 0.50 9.44
CA ASP A 45 3.25 -0.08 10.77
C ASP A 45 2.94 -1.58 10.71
N LEU A 46 2.57 -2.09 9.54
CA LEU A 46 2.29 -3.51 9.32
C LEU A 46 3.53 -4.30 8.91
N VAL A 47 4.59 -3.63 8.42
CA VAL A 47 5.81 -4.31 7.95
C VAL A 47 6.44 -5.14 9.07
N GLY A 48 6.78 -6.38 8.75
CA GLY A 48 7.30 -7.38 9.69
C GLY A 48 6.23 -8.04 10.55
N LYS A 49 4.95 -7.67 10.42
CA LYS A 49 3.85 -8.26 11.19
C LYS A 49 3.08 -9.26 10.34
N ARG A 50 2.56 -10.27 11.03
CA ARG A 50 1.61 -11.22 10.46
C ARG A 50 0.21 -10.63 10.61
N VAL A 51 -0.54 -10.55 9.52
CA VAL A 51 -1.80 -9.81 9.47
C VAL A 51 -2.84 -10.64 8.73
N CYS A 52 -4.06 -10.67 9.27
CA CYS A 52 -5.23 -11.21 8.60
C CYS A 52 -5.87 -10.09 7.78
N PHE A 53 -5.97 -10.30 6.47
CA PHE A 53 -6.55 -9.37 5.53
C PHE A 53 -7.85 -9.92 4.95
N ASP A 54 -8.78 -9.02 4.66
CA ASP A 54 -9.86 -9.21 3.71
C ASP A 54 -9.49 -8.44 2.44
N GLN A 55 -9.40 -9.12 1.31
CA GLN A 55 -9.19 -8.50 0.00
C GLN A 55 -10.50 -8.49 -0.78
N MET A 56 -10.89 -7.31 -1.24
CA MET A 56 -12.01 -7.16 -2.16
C MET A 56 -11.58 -7.54 -3.57
N CYS A 57 -12.10 -8.66 -4.07
CA CYS A 57 -11.92 -9.07 -5.45
C CYS A 57 -13.09 -8.49 -6.27
N PRO A 58 -12.83 -7.60 -7.24
CA PRO A 58 -13.89 -7.06 -8.08
C PRO A 58 -14.53 -8.17 -8.91
N ALA A 59 -15.78 -7.93 -9.37
CA ALA A 59 -16.44 -8.83 -10.29
C ALA A 59 -15.64 -8.92 -11.60
N VAL A 60 -15.41 -10.15 -12.08
CA VAL A 60 -14.73 -10.41 -13.35
C VAL A 60 -15.63 -11.34 -14.15
N ASP A 61 -15.95 -10.92 -15.38
CA ASP A 61 -16.83 -11.64 -16.30
C ASP A 61 -18.21 -12.01 -15.69
N HIS A 62 -18.41 -13.28 -15.37
CA HIS A 62 -19.63 -13.82 -14.80
C HIS A 62 -19.55 -14.06 -13.29
N ASP A 63 -18.37 -13.88 -12.69
CA ASP A 63 -18.16 -14.09 -11.27
C ASP A 63 -18.50 -12.81 -10.49
N PRO A 64 -19.39 -12.88 -9.49
CA PRO A 64 -19.70 -11.73 -8.65
C PRO A 64 -18.49 -11.30 -7.84
N ALA A 65 -18.45 -10.01 -7.48
CA ALA A 65 -17.45 -9.52 -6.55
C ALA A 65 -17.55 -10.28 -5.22
N TYR A 66 -16.40 -10.61 -4.64
CA TYR A 66 -16.32 -11.37 -3.40
C TYR A 66 -15.16 -10.89 -2.54
N THR A 67 -15.20 -11.25 -1.27
CA THR A 67 -14.11 -10.97 -0.33
C THR A 67 -13.32 -12.24 -0.07
N HIS A 68 -12.00 -12.17 -0.27
CA HIS A 68 -11.08 -13.24 0.05
C HIS A 68 -10.35 -12.94 1.36
N ARG A 69 -10.52 -13.79 2.37
CA ARG A 69 -9.80 -13.68 3.65
C ARG A 69 -8.54 -14.52 3.64
N PHE A 70 -7.40 -13.93 3.99
CA PHE A 70 -6.12 -14.64 4.10
C PHE A 70 -5.23 -14.07 5.21
N VAL A 71 -4.25 -14.87 5.62
CA VAL A 71 -3.21 -14.46 6.56
C VAL A 71 -1.91 -14.32 5.79
N ALA A 72 -1.21 -13.20 6.01
CA ALA A 72 0.07 -12.96 5.38
C ALA A 72 1.06 -12.26 6.30
N LEU A 73 2.35 -12.54 6.09
CA LEU A 73 3.44 -11.73 6.63
C LEU A 73 3.67 -10.53 5.70
N VAL A 74 3.56 -9.32 6.24
CA VAL A 74 3.86 -8.12 5.46
C VAL A 74 5.37 -7.94 5.43
N LEU A 75 5.96 -8.03 4.24
CA LEU A 75 7.40 -7.96 4.02
C LEU A 75 7.86 -6.53 3.72
N GLY A 76 6.98 -5.69 3.18
CA GLY A 76 7.28 -4.31 2.85
C GLY A 76 6.08 -3.57 2.28
N PHE A 77 6.31 -2.33 1.85
CA PHE A 77 5.33 -1.54 1.11
C PHE A 77 6.00 -0.83 -0.05
N SER A 78 5.26 -0.61 -1.12
CA SER A 78 5.66 0.20 -2.27
C SER A 78 4.78 1.43 -2.32
N LEU A 79 5.42 2.60 -2.46
CA LEU A 79 4.73 3.84 -2.76
C LEU A 79 4.45 3.91 -4.25
N GLY A 80 3.17 3.99 -4.58
CA GLY A 80 2.69 4.29 -5.91
C GLY A 80 2.97 5.74 -6.29
N VAL A 81 2.94 5.99 -7.59
CA VAL A 81 2.99 7.35 -8.14
C VAL A 81 1.74 7.54 -8.97
N SER A 82 0.77 8.26 -8.41
CA SER A 82 -0.56 8.44 -8.99
C SER A 82 -0.54 9.05 -10.39
N THR A 83 0.44 9.91 -10.70
CA THR A 83 0.63 10.50 -12.04
C THR A 83 0.93 9.47 -13.12
N PHE A 84 1.42 8.28 -12.73
CA PHE A 84 1.70 7.16 -13.62
C PHE A 84 0.69 6.01 -13.46
N GLY A 85 -0.40 6.22 -12.70
CA GLY A 85 -1.41 5.19 -12.44
C GLY A 85 -0.89 4.02 -11.61
N LEU A 86 0.16 4.22 -10.82
CA LEU A 86 0.70 3.21 -9.91
C LEU A 86 0.09 3.43 -8.52
N SER A 87 -0.59 2.41 -8.00
CA SER A 87 -1.17 2.40 -6.65
C SER A 87 -0.12 2.10 -5.58
N ASP A 88 -0.41 2.52 -4.35
CA ASP A 88 0.31 2.05 -3.18
C ASP A 88 0.00 0.56 -2.95
N SER A 89 1.00 -0.23 -2.56
CA SER A 89 0.84 -1.68 -2.43
C SER A 89 1.61 -2.24 -1.25
N LEU A 90 1.08 -3.29 -0.62
CA LEU A 90 1.81 -4.09 0.36
C LEU A 90 2.50 -5.24 -0.35
N TYR A 91 3.77 -5.46 -0.01
CA TYR A 91 4.46 -6.68 -0.36
C TYR A 91 4.21 -7.72 0.73
N VAL A 92 3.54 -8.81 0.40
CA VAL A 92 3.06 -9.79 1.37
C VAL A 92 3.50 -11.19 0.99
N TRP A 93 3.75 -12.02 2.00
CA TRP A 93 3.90 -13.46 1.86
C TRP A 93 2.65 -14.14 2.43
N GLN A 94 1.85 -14.74 1.56
CA GLN A 94 0.62 -15.42 1.97
C GLN A 94 0.93 -16.80 2.54
N GLU A 95 0.38 -17.07 3.72
CA GLU A 95 0.56 -18.35 4.38
C GLU A 95 -0.31 -19.44 3.75
N GLY A 96 0.22 -20.66 3.70
CA GLY A 96 -0.44 -21.80 3.06
C GLY A 96 -0.26 -21.88 1.55
N CYS A 97 0.07 -20.76 0.89
CA CYS A 97 0.26 -20.70 -0.57
C CYS A 97 1.74 -20.61 -1.00
N ASN A 98 2.67 -20.35 -0.06
CA ASN A 98 4.12 -20.17 -0.33
C ASN A 98 4.41 -19.19 -1.48
N TYR A 99 3.59 -18.15 -1.61
CA TYR A 99 3.66 -17.17 -2.69
C TYR A 99 3.80 -15.75 -2.12
N GLN A 100 4.52 -14.90 -2.84
CA GLN A 100 4.79 -13.52 -2.47
C GLN A 100 4.29 -12.60 -3.58
N GLU A 101 3.61 -11.54 -3.21
CA GLU A 101 3.05 -10.60 -4.18
C GLU A 101 2.91 -9.19 -3.63
N PHE A 102 2.73 -8.26 -4.57
CA PHE A 102 2.26 -6.92 -4.28
C PHE A 102 0.74 -6.89 -4.38
N VAL A 103 0.07 -6.46 -3.32
CA VAL A 103 -1.38 -6.30 -3.28
C VAL A 103 -1.71 -4.84 -3.07
N ASP A 104 -2.60 -4.31 -3.93
CA ASP A 104 -3.05 -2.92 -3.85
C ASP A 104 -3.72 -2.67 -2.49
N ILE A 105 -3.22 -1.66 -1.79
CA ILE A 105 -3.68 -1.23 -0.48
C ILE A 105 -5.17 -0.86 -0.51
N THR A 106 -5.68 -0.32 -1.62
CA THR A 106 -7.09 0.07 -1.72
C THR A 106 -8.04 -1.13 -1.77
N SER A 107 -7.52 -2.31 -2.12
CA SER A 107 -8.30 -3.55 -2.15
C SER A 107 -8.29 -4.29 -0.80
N LEU A 108 -7.49 -3.84 0.17
CA LEU A 108 -7.22 -4.55 1.42
C LEU A 108 -7.92 -3.90 2.61
N THR A 109 -8.47 -4.76 3.46
CA THR A 109 -8.95 -4.40 4.79
C THR A 109 -8.20 -5.22 5.84
N VAL A 110 -7.61 -4.54 6.84
CA VAL A 110 -6.94 -5.20 7.97
C VAL A 110 -7.99 -5.71 8.95
N VAL A 111 -8.16 -7.04 9.01
CA VAL A 111 -9.08 -7.69 9.97
C VAL A 111 -8.43 -7.73 11.34
N SER A 112 -7.20 -8.25 11.43
CA SER A 112 -6.45 -8.33 12.68
C SER A 112 -4.95 -8.41 12.44
N VAL A 113 -4.16 -7.92 13.41
CA VAL A 113 -2.71 -8.09 13.45
C VAL A 113 -2.43 -9.23 14.43
N LEU A 114 -1.79 -10.29 13.96
CA LEU A 114 -1.50 -11.51 14.72
C LEU A 114 -0.13 -11.37 15.40
N ALA A 115 -0.07 -11.78 16.67
CA ALA A 115 1.14 -11.76 17.49
C ALA A 115 2.11 -12.90 17.12
#